data_AF-A0A5P1ECV9-F1
#
_entry.id   AF-A0A5P1ECV9-F1
#
_cell.length_a   1.000
_cell.length_b   1.000
_cell.length_c   1.000
_cell.angle_alpha   90.00
_cell.angle_beta   90.00
_cell.angle_gamma   90.00
#
_symmetry.space_group_name_H-M   'P 1'
#
loop_
_entity.id
_entity.type
_entity.pdbx_description
1 polymer ?
#
loop_
_entity_poly.entity_id
_entity_poly.type
_entity_poly.pdbx_seq_one_letter_code
_entity_poly.pdbx_strand_id
1 'polypeptide(L)'
;MKLIINLLEVSGSIKGQEAKDCLLGRLCAYGALARSGWLAAEFFEDSGTPSVKDFVSNIISLAGKKCYLREPVMSIIVDMVEKLPLEAVANHVLEVPGIRECFNKDVNNGDPDALFVALKLRKRVPLETEMFGNLLPCPFIPDIFFTRDHLSTLVPCFKESTFSHPRVHSLWPLLVNVLLSPLVFQEEAASCAHSVKKYK
;
A
#
# COMPACT_ATOMS: atom_id res chain seq x y z
N MET A 1 -8.68 -15.59 -12.58
CA MET A 1 -8.70 -14.15 -12.96
C MET A 1 -9.36 -13.85 -14.31
N LYS A 2 -9.18 -14.68 -15.36
CA LYS A 2 -9.77 -14.45 -16.71
C LYS A 2 -11.27 -14.11 -16.71
N LEU A 3 -12.06 -14.75 -15.82
CA LEU A 3 -13.49 -14.49 -15.71
C LEU A 3 -13.83 -13.03 -15.35
N ILE A 4 -13.08 -12.42 -14.42
CA ILE A 4 -13.27 -11.01 -14.02
C ILE A 4 -13.02 -10.08 -15.21
N ILE A 5 -11.96 -10.37 -15.97
CA ILE A 5 -11.58 -9.57 -17.15
C ILE A 5 -12.68 -9.69 -18.21
N ASN A 6 -13.12 -10.91 -18.52
CA ASN A 6 -14.08 -11.17 -19.59
C ASN A 6 -15.48 -10.64 -19.28
N LEU A 7 -15.97 -10.82 -18.04
CA LEU A 7 -17.34 -10.39 -17.69
C LEU A 7 -17.48 -8.89 -17.48
N LEU A 8 -16.40 -8.20 -17.17
CA LEU A 8 -16.40 -6.75 -16.87
C LEU A 8 -15.52 -5.99 -17.85
N GLU A 9 -15.44 -6.44 -19.10
CA GLU A 9 -14.66 -5.78 -20.13
C GLU A 9 -15.19 -4.40 -20.48
N VAL A 10 -14.29 -3.41 -20.44
CA VAL A 10 -14.57 -2.07 -20.94
C VAL A 10 -13.99 -1.98 -22.34
N SER A 11 -14.85 -2.24 -23.33
CA SER A 11 -14.53 -2.08 -24.75
C SER A 11 -14.69 -0.61 -25.18
N GLY A 12 -14.16 -0.24 -26.35
CA GLY A 12 -14.19 1.14 -26.84
C GLY A 12 -15.59 1.72 -27.09
N SER A 13 -16.62 0.86 -27.16
CA SER A 13 -18.02 1.26 -27.28
C SER A 13 -18.66 1.65 -25.94
N ILE A 14 -18.13 1.15 -24.82
CA ILE A 14 -18.66 1.40 -23.48
C ILE A 14 -18.09 2.72 -22.97
N LYS A 15 -18.96 3.68 -22.64
CA LYS A 15 -18.56 5.04 -22.24
C LYS A 15 -19.35 5.52 -21.03
N GLY A 16 -18.81 6.54 -20.36
CA GLY A 16 -19.49 7.20 -19.27
C GLY A 16 -19.69 6.30 -18.05
N GLN A 17 -20.94 6.23 -17.58
CA GLN A 17 -21.30 5.57 -16.33
C GLN A 17 -21.08 4.04 -16.38
N GLU A 18 -21.44 3.39 -17.49
CA GLU A 18 -21.27 1.94 -17.65
C GLU A 18 -19.78 1.54 -17.57
N ALA A 19 -18.90 2.31 -18.23
CA ALA A 19 -17.46 2.08 -18.15
C ALA A 19 -16.93 2.20 -16.71
N LYS A 20 -17.44 3.18 -15.96
CA LYS A 20 -17.11 3.37 -14.54
C LYS A 20 -17.59 2.19 -13.70
N ASP A 21 -18.81 1.72 -13.91
CA ASP A 21 -19.39 0.61 -13.15
C ASP A 21 -18.64 -0.71 -13.43
N CYS A 22 -18.24 -0.97 -14.68
CA CYS A 22 -17.38 -2.10 -15.00
C CYS A 22 -16.01 -2.03 -14.30
N LEU A 23 -15.37 -0.85 -14.28
CA LEU A 23 -14.08 -0.67 -13.60
C LEU A 23 -14.20 -0.86 -12.08
N LEU A 24 -15.25 -0.31 -11.47
CA LEU A 24 -15.54 -0.50 -10.05
C LEU A 24 -15.90 -1.96 -9.74
N GLY A 25 -16.65 -2.63 -10.61
CA GLY A 25 -16.93 -4.06 -10.49
C GLY A 25 -15.65 -4.90 -10.47
N ARG A 26 -14.69 -4.59 -11.35
CA ARG A 26 -13.39 -5.28 -11.37
C ARG A 26 -12.62 -5.04 -10.08
N LEU A 27 -12.59 -3.79 -9.63
CA LEU A 27 -11.95 -3.40 -8.38
C LEU A 27 -12.55 -4.16 -7.19
N CYS A 28 -13.88 -4.24 -7.08
CA CYS A 28 -14.56 -5.01 -6.04
C CYS A 28 -14.25 -6.50 -6.12
N ALA A 29 -14.22 -7.09 -7.32
CA ALA A 29 -13.88 -8.50 -7.51
C ALA A 29 -12.44 -8.80 -7.07
N TYR A 30 -11.47 -7.97 -7.44
CA TYR A 30 -10.09 -8.10 -6.97
C TYR A 30 -9.98 -7.89 -5.46
N GLY A 31 -10.69 -6.90 -4.90
CA GLY A 31 -10.74 -6.68 -3.45
C GLY A 31 -11.28 -7.88 -2.68
N ALA A 32 -12.32 -8.55 -3.19
CA ALA A 32 -12.85 -9.77 -2.59
C ALA A 32 -11.82 -10.92 -2.59
N LEU A 33 -11.08 -11.10 -3.70
CA LEU A 33 -10.02 -12.11 -3.80
C LEU A 33 -8.82 -11.81 -2.89
N ALA A 34 -8.38 -10.55 -2.81
CA ALA A 34 -7.33 -10.14 -1.89
C ALA A 34 -7.71 -10.37 -0.41
N ARG A 35 -8.99 -10.18 -0.08
CA ARG A 35 -9.51 -10.37 1.28
C ARG A 35 -9.76 -11.82 1.64
N SER A 36 -10.09 -12.68 0.68
CA SER A 36 -10.33 -14.11 0.95
C SER A 36 -9.07 -14.88 1.35
N GLY A 37 -7.88 -14.34 1.09
CA GLY A 37 -6.62 -15.06 1.33
C GLY A 37 -6.33 -16.16 0.31
N TRP A 38 -7.13 -16.27 -0.74
CA TRP A 38 -6.99 -17.29 -1.78
C TRP A 38 -5.58 -17.31 -2.40
N LEU A 39 -5.02 -16.13 -2.71
CA LEU A 39 -3.66 -16.02 -3.27
C LEU A 39 -2.58 -16.52 -2.31
N ALA A 40 -2.78 -16.34 -1.00
CA ALA A 40 -1.85 -16.84 -0.01
C ALA A 40 -1.92 -18.36 0.07
N ALA A 41 -3.14 -18.93 0.11
CA ALA A 41 -3.34 -20.38 0.08
C ALA A 41 -2.70 -21.03 -1.16
N GLU A 42 -2.93 -20.47 -2.35
CA GLU A 42 -2.33 -20.96 -3.59
C GLU A 42 -0.80 -20.89 -3.57
N PHE A 43 -0.24 -19.77 -3.07
CA PHE A 43 1.21 -19.64 -2.95
C PHE A 43 1.83 -20.63 -1.95
N PHE A 44 1.12 -20.98 -0.88
CA PHE A 44 1.60 -22.00 0.07
C PHE A 44 1.59 -23.41 -0.51
N GLU A 45 0.70 -23.69 -1.46
CA GLU A 45 0.67 -24.97 -2.18
C GLU A 45 1.74 -25.04 -3.28
N ASP A 46 1.95 -23.94 -4.01
CA ASP A 46 2.94 -23.81 -5.07
C ASP A 46 3.57 -22.40 -5.07
N SER A 47 4.77 -22.27 -4.48
CA SER A 47 5.49 -20.99 -4.43
C SER A 47 5.97 -20.52 -5.81
N GLY A 48 5.98 -21.39 -6.81
CA GLY A 48 6.30 -21.06 -8.21
C GLY A 48 5.13 -20.47 -8.98
N THR A 49 3.93 -20.42 -8.41
CA THR A 49 2.73 -19.94 -9.11
C THR A 49 2.88 -18.49 -9.58
N PRO A 50 2.53 -18.19 -10.85
CA PRO A 50 2.50 -16.81 -11.34
C PRO A 50 1.31 -16.02 -10.76
N SER A 51 0.37 -16.65 -10.05
CA SER A 51 -0.92 -16.06 -9.66
C SER A 51 -0.79 -14.76 -8.87
N VAL A 52 0.15 -14.64 -7.93
CA VAL A 52 0.39 -13.39 -7.18
C VAL A 52 0.84 -12.27 -8.12
N LYS A 53 1.81 -12.56 -8.98
CA LYS A 53 2.37 -11.58 -9.92
C LYS A 53 1.34 -11.15 -10.96
N ASP A 54 0.57 -12.09 -11.49
CA ASP A 54 -0.52 -11.84 -12.43
C ASP A 54 -1.63 -11.02 -11.79
N PHE A 55 -1.97 -11.29 -10.53
CA PHE A 55 -2.97 -10.54 -9.80
C PHE A 55 -2.55 -9.07 -9.62
N VAL A 56 -1.32 -8.84 -9.16
CA VAL A 56 -0.78 -7.49 -8.97
C VAL A 56 -0.66 -6.76 -10.30
N SER A 57 -0.22 -7.44 -11.37
CA SER A 57 -0.14 -6.85 -12.71
C SER A 57 -1.52 -6.46 -13.27
N ASN A 58 -2.53 -7.29 -13.03
CA ASN A 58 -3.90 -6.98 -13.46
C ASN A 58 -4.50 -5.81 -12.68
N ILE A 59 -4.32 -5.76 -11.36
CA ILE A 59 -4.91 -4.69 -10.55
C ILE A 59 -4.18 -3.36 -10.75
N ILE A 60 -2.84 -3.36 -10.87
CA ILE A 60 -2.07 -2.13 -11.11
C ILE A 60 -2.42 -1.50 -12.47
N SER A 61 -2.77 -2.33 -13.47
CA SER A 61 -3.27 -1.83 -14.75
C SER A 61 -4.56 -1.00 -14.62
N LEU A 62 -5.38 -1.24 -13.58
CA LEU A 62 -6.57 -0.44 -13.31
C LEU A 62 -6.22 0.95 -12.76
N ALA A 63 -5.18 1.07 -11.93
CA ALA A 63 -4.72 2.34 -11.38
C ALA A 63 -4.29 3.33 -12.49
N GLY A 64 -3.79 2.81 -13.61
CA GLY A 64 -3.45 3.59 -14.80
C GLY A 64 -4.66 4.10 -15.60
N LYS A 65 -5.86 3.55 -15.41
CA LYS A 65 -7.03 3.89 -16.25
C LYS A 65 -7.72 5.18 -15.84
N LYS A 66 -7.91 5.39 -14.53
CA LYS A 66 -8.60 6.57 -13.96
C LYS A 66 -8.03 6.90 -12.58
N CYS A 67 -7.91 8.18 -12.25
CA CYS A 67 -7.36 8.64 -10.97
C CYS A 67 -8.13 8.10 -9.76
N TYR A 68 -9.47 8.03 -9.83
CA TYR A 68 -10.30 7.52 -8.72
C TYR A 68 -10.09 6.03 -8.39
N LEU A 69 -9.36 5.29 -9.23
CA LEU A 69 -9.04 3.88 -8.99
C LEU A 69 -7.70 3.71 -8.26
N ARG A 70 -6.83 4.71 -8.24
CA ARG A 70 -5.45 4.56 -7.75
C ARG A 70 -5.40 4.17 -6.27
N GLU A 71 -5.98 5.00 -5.41
CA GLU A 71 -6.01 4.74 -3.96
C GLU A 71 -6.69 3.40 -3.62
N PRO A 72 -7.88 3.07 -4.16
CA PRO A 72 -8.49 1.77 -3.91
C PRO A 72 -7.65 0.58 -4.41
N VAL A 73 -6.98 0.71 -5.55
CA VAL A 73 -6.06 -0.34 -6.05
C VAL A 73 -4.92 -0.54 -5.06
N MET A 74 -4.30 0.54 -4.58
CA MET A 74 -3.24 0.45 -3.58
C MET A 74 -3.71 -0.17 -2.28
N SER A 75 -4.92 0.17 -1.82
CA SER A 75 -5.53 -0.45 -0.64
C SER A 75 -5.71 -1.95 -0.81
N ILE A 76 -6.15 -2.42 -1.98
CA ILE A 76 -6.31 -3.86 -2.24
C ILE A 76 -4.96 -4.58 -2.23
N ILE A 77 -3.91 -3.95 -2.77
CA ILE A 77 -2.55 -4.52 -2.76
C ILE A 77 -2.04 -4.64 -1.32
N VAL A 78 -2.27 -3.63 -0.48
CA VAL A 78 -1.93 -3.68 0.95
C VAL A 78 -2.71 -4.80 1.66
N ASP A 79 -4.03 -4.88 1.47
CA ASP A 79 -4.90 -5.93 2.07
C ASP A 79 -4.42 -7.34 1.70
N MET A 80 -3.94 -7.52 0.46
CA MET A 80 -3.38 -8.77 -0.04
C MET A 80 -2.03 -9.09 0.63
N VAL A 81 -1.10 -8.12 0.65
CA VAL A 81 0.25 -8.29 1.20
C VAL A 81 0.24 -8.64 2.68
N GLU A 82 -0.73 -8.11 3.45
CA GLU A 82 -0.89 -8.46 4.87
C GLU A 82 -1.09 -9.97 5.10
N LYS A 83 -1.56 -10.72 4.08
CA LYS A 83 -1.80 -12.18 4.15
C LYS A 83 -0.71 -13.03 3.50
N LEU A 84 0.15 -12.44 2.68
CA LEU A 84 1.20 -13.17 1.94
C LEU A 84 2.46 -13.35 2.79
N PRO A 85 3.20 -14.47 2.65
CA PRO A 85 4.51 -14.60 3.27
C PRO A 85 5.50 -13.59 2.68
N LEU A 86 6.53 -13.24 3.44
CA LEU A 86 7.52 -12.22 3.04
C LEU A 86 8.17 -12.53 1.68
N GLU A 87 8.49 -13.79 1.44
CA GLU A 87 9.06 -14.25 0.17
C GLU A 87 8.17 -13.91 -1.04
N ALA A 88 6.86 -14.14 -0.93
CA ALA A 88 5.91 -13.81 -1.99
C ALA A 88 5.87 -12.29 -2.26
N VAL A 89 5.94 -11.49 -1.18
CA VAL A 89 5.95 -10.03 -1.30
C VAL A 89 7.21 -9.55 -2.01
N ALA A 90 8.38 -10.05 -1.61
CA ALA A 90 9.66 -9.71 -2.20
C ALA A 90 9.75 -10.13 -3.67
N ASN A 91 9.44 -11.40 -3.98
CA ASN A 91 9.73 -11.97 -5.29
C ASN A 91 8.61 -11.79 -6.32
N HIS A 92 7.36 -11.58 -5.90
CA HIS A 92 6.21 -11.52 -6.82
C HIS A 92 5.47 -10.19 -6.81
N VAL A 93 5.37 -9.51 -5.66
CA VAL A 93 4.64 -8.22 -5.58
C VAL A 93 5.56 -7.06 -5.95
N LEU A 94 6.71 -6.99 -5.29
CA LEU A 94 7.67 -5.89 -5.45
C LEU A 94 8.39 -5.94 -6.79
N GLU A 95 8.42 -7.08 -7.47
CA GLU A 95 8.98 -7.21 -8.82
C GLU A 95 8.03 -6.78 -9.95
N VAL A 96 6.78 -6.42 -9.64
CA VAL A 96 5.85 -5.94 -10.67
C VAL A 96 6.26 -4.52 -11.11
N PRO A 97 6.49 -4.27 -12.41
CA PRO A 97 6.98 -2.98 -12.90
C PRO A 97 6.15 -1.79 -12.40
N GLY A 98 4.82 -1.89 -12.44
CA GLY A 98 3.94 -0.82 -11.97
C GLY A 98 4.08 -0.50 -10.48
N ILE A 99 4.51 -1.45 -9.65
CA ILE A 99 4.81 -1.21 -8.22
C ILE A 99 6.19 -0.58 -8.05
N ARG A 100 7.21 -1.07 -8.76
CA ARG A 100 8.56 -0.49 -8.73
C ARG A 100 8.55 0.95 -9.22
N GLU A 101 7.83 1.21 -10.31
CA GLU A 101 7.64 2.54 -10.86
C GLU A 101 6.96 3.48 -9.87
N CYS A 102 6.04 3.01 -9.02
CA CYS A 102 5.46 3.84 -7.97
C CYS A 102 6.51 4.38 -6.99
N PHE A 103 7.52 3.59 -6.63
CA PHE A 103 8.56 4.03 -5.69
C PHE A 103 9.71 4.80 -6.34
N ASN A 104 9.95 4.58 -7.64
CA ASN A 104 11.04 5.22 -8.38
C ASN A 104 10.68 6.58 -8.99
N LYS A 105 9.42 7.03 -8.87
CA LYS A 105 9.04 8.38 -9.31
C LYS A 105 9.77 9.42 -8.48
N ASP A 106 10.06 10.56 -9.11
CA ASP A 106 10.53 11.73 -8.39
C ASP A 106 9.51 12.10 -7.31
N VAL A 107 9.97 12.12 -6.05
CA VAL A 107 9.15 12.49 -4.88
C VAL A 107 8.56 13.88 -5.03
N ASN A 108 9.23 14.76 -5.79
CA ASN A 108 8.74 16.10 -6.12
C ASN A 108 7.44 16.09 -6.93
N ASN A 109 7.12 14.99 -7.62
CA ASN A 109 5.88 14.85 -8.38
C ASN A 109 4.65 14.55 -7.49
N GLY A 110 4.86 14.25 -6.20
CA GLY A 110 3.76 14.09 -5.23
C GLY A 110 2.87 12.88 -5.49
N ASP A 111 3.26 11.69 -5.04
CA ASP A 111 2.47 10.46 -5.18
C ASP A 111 2.04 9.94 -3.79
N PRO A 112 0.86 10.35 -3.27
CA PRO A 112 0.39 9.94 -1.95
C PRO A 112 0.03 8.45 -1.90
N ASP A 113 -0.36 7.86 -3.03
CA ASP A 113 -0.61 6.44 -3.20
C ASP A 113 0.68 5.64 -2.96
N ALA A 114 1.79 6.07 -3.58
CA ALA A 114 3.10 5.45 -3.42
C ALA A 114 3.61 5.56 -1.97
N LEU A 115 3.48 6.73 -1.34
CA LEU A 115 3.86 6.92 0.06
C LEU A 115 3.01 6.03 0.98
N PHE A 116 1.70 5.93 0.76
CA PHE A 116 0.81 5.05 1.53
C PHE A 116 1.25 3.59 1.46
N VAL A 117 1.51 3.07 0.26
CA VAL A 117 1.99 1.69 0.07
C VAL A 117 3.36 1.49 0.72
N ALA A 118 4.30 2.43 0.55
CA ALA A 118 5.63 2.33 1.16
C ALA A 118 5.55 2.23 2.70
N LEU A 119 4.77 3.11 3.34
CA LEU A 119 4.58 3.11 4.80
C LEU A 119 3.91 1.82 5.31
N LYS A 120 3.08 1.16 4.49
CA LYS A 120 2.45 -0.13 4.83
C LYS A 120 3.41 -1.30 4.64
N LEU A 121 4.09 -1.37 3.49
CA LEU A 121 5.01 -2.45 3.14
C LEU A 121 6.26 -2.48 4.02
N ARG A 122 6.74 -1.32 4.50
CA ARG A 122 7.92 -1.26 5.39
C ARG A 122 7.77 -2.13 6.65
N LYS A 123 6.54 -2.37 7.12
CA LYS A 123 6.29 -3.22 8.30
C LYS A 123 6.52 -4.71 8.03
N ARG A 124 6.64 -5.08 6.75
CA ARG A 124 6.78 -6.45 6.28
C ARG A 124 8.18 -6.73 5.76
N VAL A 125 8.81 -5.76 5.12
CA VAL A 125 10.16 -5.92 4.55
C VAL A 125 11.26 -5.58 5.56
N PRO A 126 12.47 -6.15 5.40
CA PRO A 126 13.61 -5.80 6.24
C PRO A 126 13.89 -4.29 6.26
N LEU A 127 14.33 -3.78 7.41
CA LEU A 127 14.50 -2.34 7.69
C LEU A 127 15.60 -1.64 6.86
N GLU A 128 16.46 -2.41 6.19
CA GLU A 128 17.70 -1.94 5.54
C GLU A 128 17.58 -1.83 4.01
N THR A 129 16.38 -2.00 3.46
CA THR A 129 16.19 -2.00 2.01
C THR A 129 15.90 -0.60 1.48
N GLU A 130 16.77 -0.05 0.61
CA GLU A 130 16.59 1.24 -0.09
C GLU A 130 15.46 1.23 -1.16
N MET A 131 14.58 0.24 -1.12
CA MET A 131 13.57 -0.04 -2.16
C MET A 131 12.48 1.03 -2.27
N PHE A 132 12.26 1.84 -1.23
CA PHE A 132 11.25 2.89 -1.24
C PHE A 132 11.78 4.23 -1.75
N GLY A 133 13.00 4.26 -2.28
CA GLY A 133 13.66 5.47 -2.76
C GLY A 133 13.67 6.56 -1.69
N ASN A 134 13.43 7.81 -2.11
CA ASN A 134 13.38 8.96 -1.21
C ASN A 134 12.02 9.12 -0.49
N LEU A 135 11.06 8.21 -0.66
CA LEU A 135 9.76 8.31 0.04
C LEU A 135 9.91 8.06 1.54
N LEU A 136 10.79 7.11 1.90
CA LEU A 136 11.07 6.72 3.28
C LEU A 136 12.57 6.83 3.56
N PRO A 137 12.99 7.29 4.76
CA PRO A 137 14.38 7.18 5.16
C PRO A 137 14.78 5.70 5.30
N CYS A 138 16.04 5.41 4.99
CA CYS A 138 16.66 4.10 5.18
C CYS A 138 17.83 4.22 6.17
N PRO A 139 17.79 3.53 7.34
CA PRO A 139 16.67 2.75 7.85
C PRO A 139 15.48 3.62 8.24
N PHE A 140 14.28 3.03 8.27
CA PHE A 140 13.07 3.78 8.65
C PHE A 140 13.04 4.05 10.16
N ILE A 141 13.21 5.32 10.54
CA ILE A 141 13.05 5.81 11.91
C ILE A 141 12.03 6.96 11.89
N PRO A 142 10.96 6.92 12.72
CA PRO A 142 9.96 7.99 12.77
C PRO A 142 10.58 9.38 12.95
N ASP A 143 11.54 9.53 13.86
CA ASP A 143 12.20 10.80 14.12
C ASP A 143 12.94 11.36 12.89
N ILE A 144 13.54 10.48 12.08
CA ILE A 144 14.18 10.86 10.82
C ILE A 144 13.12 11.21 9.77
N PHE A 145 12.04 10.42 9.67
CA PHE A 145 10.94 10.66 8.74
C PHE A 145 10.25 12.01 9.00
N PHE A 146 10.14 12.44 10.26
CA PHE A 146 9.54 13.72 10.64
C PHE A 146 10.54 14.88 10.76
N THR A 147 11.78 14.72 10.27
CA THR A 147 12.70 15.85 10.14
C THR A 147 12.18 16.88 9.14
N ARG A 148 12.54 18.15 9.35
CA ARG A 148 12.20 19.22 8.41
C ARG A 148 12.70 18.90 6.99
N ASP A 149 13.92 18.38 6.88
CA ASP A 149 14.55 18.12 5.59
C ASP A 149 13.77 17.03 4.84
N HIS A 150 13.44 15.90 5.48
CA HIS A 150 12.64 14.84 4.86
C HIS A 150 11.23 15.32 4.51
N LEU A 151 10.53 15.95 5.45
CA LEU A 151 9.17 16.44 5.23
C LEU A 151 9.12 17.48 4.10
N SER A 152 10.17 18.28 3.91
CA SER A 152 10.23 19.26 2.83
C SER A 152 10.15 18.62 1.45
N THR A 153 10.75 17.43 1.29
CA THR A 153 10.64 16.62 0.06
C THR A 153 9.23 16.07 -0.15
N LEU A 154 8.49 15.77 0.93
CA LEU A 154 7.15 15.19 0.89
C LEU A 154 6.01 16.22 0.77
N VAL A 155 6.31 17.52 0.78
CA VAL A 155 5.30 18.60 0.65
C VAL A 155 4.37 18.38 -0.55
N PRO A 156 4.85 18.04 -1.76
CA PRO A 156 3.97 17.75 -2.90
C PRO A 156 3.03 16.58 -2.64
N CYS A 157 3.52 15.49 -2.03
CA CYS A 157 2.70 14.33 -1.66
C CYS A 157 1.59 14.72 -0.68
N PHE A 158 1.91 15.49 0.36
CA PHE A 158 0.92 15.90 1.35
C PHE A 158 -0.13 16.84 0.75
N LYS A 159 0.27 17.78 -0.11
CA LYS A 159 -0.69 18.62 -0.83
C LYS A 159 -1.66 17.75 -1.63
N GLU A 160 -1.16 16.85 -2.47
CA GLU A 160 -2.01 15.98 -3.29
C GLU A 160 -2.97 15.13 -2.44
N SER A 161 -2.50 14.62 -1.29
CA SER A 161 -3.31 13.82 -0.36
C SER A 161 -4.46 14.59 0.34
N THR A 162 -4.47 15.93 0.23
CA THR A 162 -5.57 16.80 0.73
C THR A 162 -6.52 17.26 -0.36
N PHE A 163 -6.14 17.13 -1.63
CA PHE A 163 -6.97 17.47 -2.79
C PHE A 163 -7.67 16.24 -3.40
N SER A 164 -7.38 15.03 -2.90
CA SER A 164 -8.06 13.79 -3.30
C SER A 164 -9.56 13.84 -2.96
N HIS A 165 -10.43 13.23 -3.77
CA HIS A 165 -11.86 13.06 -3.46
C HIS A 165 -12.15 11.59 -3.12
N PRO A 166 -12.76 11.27 -1.96
CA PRO A 166 -13.18 12.17 -0.88
C PRO A 166 -11.99 12.87 -0.21
N ARG A 167 -12.25 14.06 0.37
CA ARG A 167 -11.30 15.14 0.74
C ARG A 167 -10.13 14.80 1.69
N VAL A 168 -9.88 13.53 2.00
CA VAL A 168 -8.77 13.07 2.84
C VAL A 168 -8.35 11.67 2.38
N HIS A 169 -7.12 11.54 1.88
CA HIS A 169 -6.51 10.26 1.50
C HIS A 169 -6.28 9.33 2.71
N SER A 170 -6.28 8.02 2.50
CA SER A 170 -6.01 6.97 3.51
C SER A 170 -4.59 7.02 4.13
N LEU A 171 -3.75 7.93 3.64
CA LEU A 171 -2.41 8.20 4.15
C LEU A 171 -2.44 8.86 5.52
N TRP A 172 -3.41 9.74 5.78
CA TRP A 172 -3.43 10.57 7.00
C TRP A 172 -3.56 9.76 8.29
N PRO A 173 -4.51 8.82 8.42
CA PRO A 173 -4.59 7.97 9.62
C PRO A 173 -3.30 7.17 9.84
N LEU A 174 -2.64 6.75 8.75
CA LEU A 174 -1.37 6.03 8.83
C LEU A 174 -0.26 6.93 9.39
N LEU A 175 -0.09 8.15 8.87
CA LEU A 175 0.90 9.11 9.35
C LEU A 175 0.71 9.46 10.83
N VAL A 176 -0.53 9.70 11.24
CA VAL A 176 -0.87 9.95 12.66
C VAL A 176 -0.42 8.78 13.53
N ASN A 177 -0.69 7.54 13.12
CA ASN A 177 -0.24 6.36 13.86
C ASN A 177 1.29 6.23 13.92
N VAL A 178 2.02 6.64 12.88
CA VAL A 178 3.49 6.67 12.90
C VAL A 178 4.00 7.72 13.88
N LEU A 179 3.42 8.92 13.85
CA LEU A 179 3.79 10.04 14.72
C LEU A 179 3.52 9.72 16.20
N LEU A 180 2.42 9.03 16.49
CA LEU A 180 2.02 8.69 17.85
C LEU A 180 2.61 7.37 18.36
N SER A 181 3.16 6.52 17.50
CA SER A 181 3.77 5.23 17.92
C SER A 181 4.78 5.36 19.06
N PRO A 182 5.69 6.35 19.10
CA PRO A 182 6.61 6.52 20.21
C PRO A 182 5.92 6.76 21.56
N LEU A 183 4.73 7.38 21.57
CA LEU A 183 3.98 7.69 22.79
C LEU A 183 3.33 6.44 23.40
N VAL A 184 2.94 5.47 22.57
CA VAL A 184 2.32 4.20 23.01
C VAL A 184 3.34 3.31 23.74
N PHE A 185 4.59 3.24 23.25
CA PHE A 185 5.66 2.49 23.92
C PHE A 185 6.07 3.13 25.26
N GLN A 186 5.91 4.45 25.40
CA GLN A 186 6.26 5.17 26.63
C GLN A 186 5.22 4.96 27.74
N GLU A 187 3.93 4.84 27.39
CA GLU A 187 2.85 4.51 28.33
C GLU A 187 2.91 3.05 28.81
N GLU A 188 3.22 2.09 27.94
CA GLU A 188 3.38 0.68 28.34
C GLU A 188 4.61 0.48 29.26
N ALA A 189 5.72 1.17 28.98
CA ALA A 189 6.91 1.15 29.85
C ALA A 189 6.63 1.79 31.23
N ALA A 190 5.85 2.87 31.29
CA ALA A 190 5.42 3.49 32.54
C ALA A 190 4.46 2.59 33.34
N SER A 191 3.53 1.91 32.65
CA SER A 191 2.61 0.92 33.24
C SER A 191 3.37 -0.27 33.86
N CYS A 192 4.39 -0.81 33.17
CA CYS A 192 5.26 -1.85 33.70
C CYS A 192 6.14 -1.38 34.86
N ALA A 193 6.56 -0.11 34.89
CA ALA A 193 7.33 0.44 36.01
C ALA A 193 6.51 0.60 37.30
N HIS A 194 5.18 0.76 37.19
CA HIS A 194 4.28 0.88 38.34
C HIS A 194 3.89 -0.46 38.98
N SER A 195 3.97 -1.58 38.26
CA SER A 195 3.66 -2.92 38.81
C SER A 195 4.82 -3.53 39.61
N VAL A 196 6.07 -3.11 39.39
CA VAL A 196 7.26 -3.65 40.08
C VAL A 196 7.45 -3.09 41.50
N LYS A 197 6.75 -2.02 41.90
CA LYS A 197 6.93 -1.38 43.22
C LYS A 197 6.08 -1.97 44.37
N LYS A 198 5.35 -3.08 44.17
CA LYS A 198 4.44 -3.65 45.19
C LYS A 198 4.91 -4.94 45.88
N TYR A 199 6.15 -5.37 45.69
CA TYR A 199 6.74 -6.43 46.51
C TYR A 199 8.08 -5.96 47.08
N LYS A 200 8.03 -5.44 48.31
CA LYS A 200 9.15 -5.39 49.24
C LYS A 200 8.62 -5.69 50.63
#